data_AF-A0A2X3D0S6-F1
#
_entry.id   AF-A0A2X3D0S6-F1
#
_cell.length_a   1.000
_cell.length_b   1.000
_cell.length_c   1.000
_cell.angle_alpha   90.00
_cell.angle_beta   90.00
_cell.angle_gamma   90.00
#
_symmetry.space_group_name_H-M   'P 1'
#
loop_
_entity.id
_entity.type
_entity.pdbx_description
1 polymer ?
#
loop_
_entity_poly.entity_id
_entity_poly.type
_entity_poly.pdbx_seq_one_letter_code
_entity_poly.pdbx_strand_id
1 'polypeptide(L)'
;MRSAWQMKPSSTAAGTNLRGEEVVIVSHWRMHFTADGTLRLVVDGERAETLPPLPRVGLHFQVADQQAPVSWLGLGPHENYPTGGAAPASPAGSSRWRR
;
A
#
# COMPACT_ATOMS: atom_id res chain seq x y z
N MET A 1 -33.65 -12.27 16.90
CA MET A 1 -33.37 -11.23 15.88
C MET A 1 -31.86 -11.20 15.63
N ARG A 2 -31.39 -11.60 14.44
CA ARG A 2 -29.99 -11.43 14.04
C ARG A 2 -29.92 -10.15 13.22
N SER A 3 -29.37 -9.08 13.79
CA SER A 3 -29.08 -7.86 13.05
C SER A 3 -28.05 -8.19 11.97
N ALA A 4 -28.49 -8.24 10.72
CA ALA A 4 -27.61 -8.37 9.56
C ALA A 4 -26.88 -7.03 9.40
N TRP A 5 -25.58 -7.01 9.73
CA TRP A 5 -24.70 -5.93 9.32
C TRP A 5 -24.64 -5.93 7.80
N GLN A 6 -25.41 -5.04 7.18
CA GLN A 6 -25.38 -4.87 5.73
C GLN A 6 -24.11 -4.07 5.39
N MET A 7 -22.99 -4.78 5.25
CA MET A 7 -21.76 -4.20 4.73
C MET A 7 -22.06 -3.68 3.33
N LYS A 8 -21.88 -2.37 3.11
CA LYS A 8 -21.89 -1.83 1.75
C LYS A 8 -20.67 -2.45 1.03
N PRO A 9 -20.87 -3.19 -0.08
CA PRO A 9 -19.81 -4.00 -0.70
C PRO A 9 -18.67 -3.15 -1.27
N SER A 10 -18.92 -1.86 -1.48
CA SER A 10 -17.95 -0.87 -1.93
C SER A 10 -17.92 0.34 -1.01
N SER A 11 -16.72 0.74 -0.61
CA SER A 11 -16.47 2.02 0.06
C SER A 11 -15.49 2.85 -0.78
N THR A 12 -15.71 4.17 -0.79
CA THR A 12 -14.76 5.13 -1.35
C THR A 12 -14.38 6.12 -0.27
N ALA A 13 -13.07 6.32 -0.09
CA ALA A 13 -12.52 7.33 0.79
C ALA A 13 -11.63 8.26 -0.03
N ALA A 14 -11.73 9.56 0.22
CA ALA A 14 -10.85 10.56 -0.35
C ALA A 14 -10.16 11.29 0.80
N GLY A 15 -8.86 11.54 0.65
CA GLY A 15 -8.06 12.27 1.62
C GLY A 15 -7.20 13.32 0.93
N THR A 16 -7.13 14.51 1.51
CA THR A 16 -6.33 15.63 1.02
C THR A 16 -5.31 16.06 2.08
N ASN A 17 -4.09 16.35 1.65
CA ASN A 17 -3.09 17.01 2.48
C ASN A 17 -2.92 18.47 2.05
N LEU A 18 -2.81 19.37 3.02
CA LEU A 18 -2.70 20.81 2.79
C LEU A 18 -1.30 21.33 3.17
N ARG A 19 -0.77 22.25 2.36
CA ARG A 19 0.37 23.11 2.72
C ARG A 19 -0.14 24.55 2.85
N GLY A 20 -0.41 24.97 4.09
CA GLY A 20 -1.24 26.15 4.31
C GLY A 20 -2.67 25.86 3.89
N GLU A 21 -3.18 26.57 2.88
CA GLU A 21 -4.52 26.36 2.30
C GLU A 21 -4.47 25.61 0.95
N GLU A 22 -3.28 25.36 0.41
CA GLU A 22 -3.10 24.67 -0.87
C GLU A 22 -3.22 23.15 -0.68
N VAL A 23 -4.11 22.51 -1.45
CA VAL A 23 -4.13 21.04 -1.56
C VAL A 23 -2.92 20.59 -2.36
N VAL A 24 -2.01 19.87 -1.71
CA VAL A 24 -0.74 19.44 -2.32
C VAL A 24 -0.65 17.94 -2.57
N ILE A 25 -1.52 17.15 -1.92
CA ILE A 25 -1.67 15.71 -2.17
C ILE A 25 -3.14 15.36 -2.11
N VAL A 26 -3.61 14.61 -3.09
CA VAL A 26 -4.94 14.00 -3.11
C VAL A 26 -4.76 12.49 -3.20
N SER A 27 -5.55 11.73 -2.44
CA SER A 27 -5.61 10.28 -2.55
C SER A 27 -7.06 9.81 -2.60
N HIS A 28 -7.34 8.89 -3.51
CA HIS A 28 -8.63 8.25 -3.71
C HIS A 28 -8.49 6.75 -3.47
N TRP A 29 -9.29 6.23 -2.57
CA TRP A 29 -9.25 4.84 -2.15
C TRP A 29 -10.57 4.18 -2.50
N ARG A 30 -10.52 3.08 -3.23
CA ARG A 30 -11.69 2.25 -3.54
C ARG A 30 -11.48 0.87 -2.97
N MET A 31 -12.33 0.51 -2.03
CA MET A 31 -12.34 -0.78 -1.35
C MET A 31 -13.55 -1.57 -1.81
N HIS A 32 -13.33 -2.76 -2.36
CA HIS A 32 -14.39 -3.67 -2.74
C HIS A 32 -14.19 -5.03 -2.08
N PHE A 33 -15.16 -5.43 -1.26
CA PHE A 33 -15.18 -6.76 -0.65
C PHE A 33 -15.97 -7.70 -1.54
N THR A 34 -15.34 -8.80 -1.91
CA THR A 34 -15.99 -9.85 -2.70
C THR A 34 -16.61 -10.91 -1.78
N ALA A 35 -17.51 -11.71 -2.34
CA ALA A 35 -18.26 -12.71 -1.56
C ALA A 35 -17.38 -13.80 -0.93
N ASP A 36 -16.16 -14.02 -1.45
CA ASP A 36 -15.19 -14.98 -0.90
C ASP A 36 -14.35 -14.40 0.26
N GLY A 37 -14.60 -13.15 0.65
CA GLY A 37 -13.88 -12.45 1.71
C GLY A 37 -12.64 -11.68 1.24
N THR A 38 -12.33 -11.68 -0.06
CA THR A 38 -11.20 -10.90 -0.59
C THR A 38 -11.51 -9.41 -0.62
N LEU A 39 -10.60 -8.60 -0.08
CA LEU A 39 -10.59 -7.14 -0.26
C LEU A 39 -9.77 -6.77 -1.50
N ARG A 40 -10.42 -6.18 -2.50
CA ARG A 40 -9.76 -5.48 -3.60
C ARG A 40 -9.63 -4.01 -3.25
N LEU A 41 -8.39 -3.55 -3.08
CA LEU A 41 -8.07 -2.15 -2.81
C LEU A 41 -7.42 -1.51 -4.05
N VAL A 42 -7.96 -0.38 -4.49
CA VAL A 42 -7.37 0.49 -5.52
C VAL A 42 -7.07 1.84 -4.89
N VAL A 43 -5.84 2.32 -5.07
CA VAL A 43 -5.38 3.62 -4.57
C VAL A 43 -4.88 4.43 -5.74
N ASP A 44 -5.54 5.56 -5.99
CA ASP A 44 -5.17 6.55 -6.98
C ASP A 44 -4.71 7.81 -6.23
N GLY A 45 -3.70 8.52 -6.75
CA GLY A 45 -3.16 9.69 -6.04
C GLY A 45 -2.53 10.71 -6.95
N GLU A 46 -2.63 11.97 -6.54
CA GLU A 46 -2.10 13.14 -7.23
C GLU A 46 -1.24 13.95 -6.26
N ARG A 47 -0.18 14.59 -6.78
CA ARG A 47 0.65 15.51 -6.01
C ARG A 47 0.83 16.81 -6.78
N ALA A 48 0.95 17.92 -6.06
CA ALA A 48 1.37 19.18 -6.64
C ALA A 48 2.81 19.10 -7.17
N GLU A 49 3.08 19.73 -8.31
CA GLU A 49 4.42 19.80 -8.90
C GLU A 49 5.40 20.62 -8.04
N THR A 50 4.87 21.52 -7.22
CA THR A 50 5.61 22.33 -6.25
C THR A 50 6.25 21.50 -5.14
N LEU A 51 5.79 20.26 -4.93
CA LEU A 51 6.41 19.33 -4.00
C LEU A 51 7.68 18.71 -4.60
N PRO A 52 8.74 18.49 -3.78
CA PRO A 52 9.82 17.59 -4.16
C PRO A 52 9.27 16.16 -4.40
N PRO A 53 10.04 15.28 -5.05
CA PRO A 53 9.67 13.87 -5.19
C PRO A 53 9.30 13.26 -3.84
N LEU A 54 8.14 12.59 -3.78
CA LEU A 54 7.70 11.94 -2.55
C LEU A 54 8.64 10.76 -2.23
N PRO A 55 9.12 10.64 -0.98
CA PRO A 55 10.06 9.58 -0.63
C PRO A 55 9.42 8.18 -0.71
N ARG A 56 8.11 8.07 -0.41
CA ARG A 56 7.32 6.83 -0.49
C ARG A 56 5.86 7.15 -0.79
N VAL A 57 5.20 6.24 -1.50
CA VAL A 57 3.74 6.21 -1.68
C VAL A 57 3.28 4.79 -1.35
N GLY A 58 2.34 4.64 -0.43
CA GLY A 58 1.88 3.32 0.02
C GLY A 58 0.90 3.37 1.19
N LEU A 59 0.57 2.19 1.71
CA LEU A 59 -0.29 2.00 2.88
C LEU A 59 0.55 1.52 4.07
N HIS A 60 0.22 2.01 5.26
CA HIS A 60 0.75 1.50 6.53
C HIS A 60 -0.41 1.19 7.47
N PHE A 61 -0.35 0.04 8.15
CA PHE A 61 -1.34 -0.38 9.12
C PHE A 61 -0.71 -1.30 10.16
N GLN A 62 -1.33 -1.36 11.33
CA GLN A 62 -0.91 -2.25 12.41
C GLN A 62 -1.75 -3.52 12.36
N VAL A 63 -1.10 -4.67 12.48
CA VAL A 63 -1.73 -5.97 12.71
C VAL A 63 -1.49 -6.40 14.15
N ALA A 64 -2.37 -7.25 14.69
CA ALA A 64 -2.09 -7.93 15.94
C ALA A 64 -0.80 -8.74 15.81
N ASP A 65 0.00 -8.81 16.87
CA ASP A 65 1.27 -9.53 16.84
C ASP A 65 1.07 -10.96 16.33
N GLN A 66 1.79 -11.29 15.26
CA GLN A 66 1.76 -12.60 14.62
C GLN A 66 3.11 -13.26 14.89
N GLN A 67 3.16 -14.24 15.79
CA GLN A 67 4.34 -15.05 16.07
C GLN A 67 4.73 -16.01 14.91
N ALA A 68 4.12 -15.81 13.73
CA ALA A 68 4.29 -16.66 12.56
C ALA A 68 5.44 -16.15 11.67
N PRO A 69 6.20 -17.06 11.01
CA PRO A 69 7.22 -16.67 10.04
C PRO A 69 6.62 -15.87 8.87
N VAL A 70 7.34 -14.85 8.41
CA VAL A 70 6.98 -14.03 7.25
C VAL A 70 7.45 -14.73 5.98
N SER A 71 6.60 -14.82 4.97
CA SER A 71 6.96 -15.38 3.65
C SER A 71 6.56 -14.45 2.53
N TRP A 72 7.42 -14.27 1.53
CA TRP A 72 7.16 -13.42 0.37
C TRP A 72 7.74 -14.00 -0.91
N LEU A 73 7.18 -13.58 -2.05
CA LEU A 73 7.71 -13.88 -3.39
C LEU A 73 8.27 -12.58 -3.96
N GLY A 74 9.59 -12.52 -4.21
CA GLY A 74 10.25 -11.33 -4.72
C GLY A 74 11.75 -11.27 -4.40
N LEU A 75 12.30 -10.06 -4.38
CA LEU A 75 13.71 -9.81 -4.06
C LEU A 75 14.03 -10.16 -2.59
N GLY A 76 15.17 -10.80 -2.36
CA GLY A 76 15.63 -11.23 -1.04
C GLY A 76 16.98 -11.97 -1.13
N PRO A 77 17.48 -12.58 -0.04
CA PRO A 77 16.87 -12.69 1.29
C PRO A 77 17.09 -11.47 2.19
N HIS A 78 18.02 -10.60 1.81
CA HIS A 78 18.37 -9.40 2.55
C HIS A 78 17.45 -8.23 2.20
N GLU A 79 17.53 -7.16 3.00
CA GLU A 79 16.86 -5.91 2.74
C GLU A 79 17.34 -5.30 1.41
N ASN A 80 16.39 -4.85 0.57
CA ASN A 80 16.68 -4.29 -0.75
C ASN A 80 15.90 -2.98 -0.94
N TYR A 81 16.55 -1.96 -1.50
CA TYR A 81 15.95 -0.66 -1.80
C TYR A 81 16.13 -0.29 -3.28
N PRO A 82 15.14 0.33 -3.95
CA PRO A 82 15.33 0.87 -5.27
C PRO A 82 16.41 1.96 -5.24
N THR A 83 17.46 1.81 -6.05
CA THR A 83 18.46 2.87 -6.25
C THR A 83 18.11 3.64 -7.52
N GLY A 84 18.20 4.97 -7.47
CA GLY A 84 17.75 5.89 -8.53
C GLY A 84 18.55 5.88 -9.84
N GLY A 85 19.24 4.79 -10.15
CA GLY A 85 19.98 4.61 -11.39
C GLY A 85 20.10 3.13 -11.74
N ALA A 86 20.22 2.83 -13.03
CA ALA A 86 20.53 1.48 -13.49
C ALA A 86 21.96 1.12 -13.05
N ALA A 87 22.13 0.68 -11.81
CA ALA A 87 23.37 0.13 -11.28
C ALA A 87 23.33 -1.41 -11.35
N PRO A 88 24.48 -2.06 -11.62
CA PRO A 88 24.55 -3.47 -11.96
C PRO A 88 24.03 -4.37 -10.85
N ALA A 89 23.37 -5.45 -11.26
CA ALA A 89 22.72 -6.42 -10.40
C ALA A 89 23.65 -6.91 -9.25
N SER A 90 23.23 -6.64 -8.01
CA SER A 90 23.57 -7.48 -6.85
C SER A 90 22.50 -8.58 -6.71
N PRO A 91 22.80 -9.74 -6.09
CA PRO A 91 22.21 -11.05 -6.40
C PRO A 91 20.85 -11.28 -5.73
N ALA A 92 20.05 -10.23 -5.54
CA ALA A 92 18.69 -10.39 -5.03
C ALA A 92 17.88 -11.19 -6.07
N GLY A 93 17.86 -12.50 -5.89
CA GLY A 93 17.10 -13.41 -6.72
C GLY A 93 15.62 -13.23 -6.43
N SER A 94 14.82 -13.17 -7.48
CA SER A 94 13.37 -13.34 -7.34
C SER A 94 13.10 -14.81 -6.97
N SER A 95 12.71 -15.03 -5.72
CA SER A 95 12.43 -16.36 -5.17
C SER A 95 11.33 -16.28 -4.12
N ARG A 96 10.89 -17.45 -3.65
CA ARG A 96 10.03 -17.54 -2.46
C ARG A 96 10.94 -17.59 -1.22
N TRP A 97 10.85 -16.58 -0.37
CA TRP A 97 11.62 -16.43 0.86
C TRP A 97 10.74 -16.68 2.10
N ARG A 98 11.37 -17.09 3.20
CA ARG A 98 10.74 -17.28 4.52
C ARG A 98 11.71 -16.83 5.61
N ARG A 99 11.24 -15.98 6.54
CA ARG A 99 11.97 -15.51 7.73
C ARG A 99 11.14 -15.80 8.98
#